data_AF-A0A3D0M5E2-F1
#
_entry.id   AF-A0A3D0M5E2-F1
#
_cell.length_a   1.000
_cell.length_b   1.000
_cell.length_c   1.000
_cell.angle_alpha   90.00
_cell.angle_beta   90.00
_cell.angle_gamma   90.00
#
_symmetry.space_group_name_H-M   'P 1'
#
loop_
_entity.id
_entity.type
_entity.pdbx_description
1 polymer ?
#
loop_
_entity_poly.entity_id
_entity_poly.type
_entity_poly.pdbx_seq_one_letter_code
_entity_poly.pdbx_strand_id
1 'polypeptide(L)'
;MNGKLFYVSISHSGGLVVAAVAENPVGVDVQQNPALSKHQMLRIASKFHASEQEHLNSLPESQLSAEFCRLWVCKESVMKLCGKGLSLPISSFRIVGDSCMLDGNPIRLTVHPLQDTFLAIAEWK
;
A
#
# COMPACT_ATOMS: atom_id res chain seq x y z
N MET A 1 9.18 -4.42 -36.21
CA MET A 1 8.42 -4.93 -35.06
C MET A 1 7.95 -3.73 -34.25
N ASN A 2 6.65 -3.44 -34.18
CA ASN A 2 6.14 -2.43 -33.25
C ASN A 2 5.93 -3.11 -31.89
N GLY A 3 6.95 -3.10 -31.04
CA GLY A 3 6.87 -3.65 -29.70
C GLY A 3 6.00 -2.76 -28.82
N LYS A 4 5.00 -3.33 -28.15
CA LYS A 4 4.23 -2.64 -27.11
C LYS A 4 5.06 -2.66 -25.83
N LEU A 5 5.26 -1.49 -25.22
CA LEU A 5 5.92 -1.37 -23.92
C LEU A 5 4.90 -1.63 -22.81
N PHE A 6 5.34 -2.37 -21.78
CA PHE A 6 4.54 -2.66 -20.60
C PHE A 6 5.25 -2.17 -19.35
N TYR A 7 4.46 -1.73 -18.37
CA TYR A 7 4.91 -1.47 -17.02
C TYR A 7 4.73 -2.73 -16.19
N VAL A 8 5.73 -3.04 -15.37
CA VAL A 8 5.73 -4.20 -14.49
C VAL A 8 6.01 -3.75 -13.06
N SER A 9 5.18 -4.19 -12.13
CA SER A 9 5.40 -4.03 -10.69
C SER A 9 5.37 -5.40 -10.02
N ILE A 10 6.25 -5.64 -9.06
CA ILE A 10 6.40 -6.94 -8.39
C ILE A 10 6.39 -6.71 -6.87
N SER A 11 5.81 -7.65 -6.14
CA SER A 11 5.95 -7.73 -4.68
C SER A 11 5.99 -9.17 -4.21
N HIS A 12 6.52 -9.39 -3.02
CA HIS A 12 6.47 -10.69 -2.36
C HIS A 12 6.37 -10.51 -0.84
N SER A 13 5.65 -11.40 -0.18
CA SER A 13 5.52 -11.42 1.28
C SER A 13 5.04 -12.80 1.72
N GLY A 14 5.64 -13.33 2.79
CA GLY A 14 5.43 -14.72 3.19
C GLY A 14 5.80 -15.69 2.05
N GLY A 15 4.87 -16.59 1.73
CA GLY A 15 4.99 -17.55 0.62
C GLY A 15 4.43 -17.07 -0.72
N LEU A 16 4.04 -15.80 -0.84
CA LEU A 16 3.38 -15.26 -2.03
C LEU A 16 4.30 -14.34 -2.83
N VAL A 17 4.21 -14.44 -4.15
CA VAL A 17 4.80 -13.51 -5.12
C VAL A 17 3.67 -13.01 -6.01
N VAL A 18 3.62 -11.71 -6.24
CA VAL A 18 2.63 -11.07 -7.13
C VAL A 18 3.34 -10.20 -8.15
N ALA A 19 2.79 -10.15 -9.35
CA ALA A 19 3.23 -9.26 -10.42
C ALA A 19 2.03 -8.64 -11.13
N ALA A 20 2.06 -7.33 -11.30
CA ALA A 20 1.12 -6.59 -12.13
C ALA A 20 1.81 -6.21 -13.43
N VAL A 21 1.14 -6.44 -14.57
CA VAL A 21 1.60 -6.10 -15.91
C VAL A 21 0.51 -5.27 -16.57
N ALA A 22 0.83 -4.06 -17.00
CA ALA A 22 -0.14 -3.13 -17.55
C ALA A 22 0.46 -2.25 -18.66
N GLU A 23 -0.40 -1.67 -19.49
CA GLU A 23 0.00 -0.73 -20.56
C GLU A 23 0.31 0.67 -20.01
N ASN A 24 -0.20 0.98 -18.81
CA ASN A 24 0.05 2.21 -18.07
C ASN A 24 0.83 1.90 -16.78
N PRO A 25 1.47 2.90 -16.14
CA PRO A 25 2.11 2.71 -14.84
C PRO A 25 1.16 2.05 -13.85
N VAL A 26 1.67 1.03 -13.15
CA VAL A 26 0.94 0.26 -12.15
C VAL A 26 1.85 0.01 -10.96
N GLY A 27 1.29 0.00 -9.75
CA GLY A 27 1.97 -0.42 -8.54
C GLY A 27 1.26 -1.61 -7.91
N VAL A 28 1.99 -2.65 -7.53
CA VAL A 28 1.43 -3.79 -6.78
C VAL A 28 2.21 -4.02 -5.50
N ASP A 29 1.48 -4.29 -4.42
CA ASP A 29 2.09 -4.76 -3.19
C ASP A 29 1.30 -5.90 -2.56
N VAL A 30 2.00 -6.81 -1.88
CA VAL A 30 1.39 -7.89 -1.10
C VAL A 30 2.04 -7.90 0.28
N GLN A 31 1.23 -7.98 1.32
CA GLN A 31 1.71 -7.96 2.69
C GLN A 31 0.96 -8.99 3.53
N GLN A 32 1.69 -10.00 4.01
CA GLN A 32 1.19 -10.88 5.06
C GLN A 32 1.16 -10.10 6.38
N ASN A 33 0.14 -10.36 7.21
CA ASN A 33 0.00 -9.77 8.53
C ASN A 33 1.30 -9.96 9.31
N PRO A 34 1.90 -8.86 9.79
CA PRO A 34 3.21 -8.95 10.40
C PRO A 34 3.09 -9.49 11.83
N ALA A 35 4.03 -10.34 12.23
CA ALA A 35 4.18 -10.79 13.62
C ALA A 35 4.81 -9.67 14.49
N LEU A 36 4.12 -8.52 14.57
CA LEU A 36 4.56 -7.33 15.31
C LEU A 36 3.63 -7.06 16.49
N SER A 37 4.23 -6.64 17.60
CA SER A 37 3.46 -6.09 18.73
C SER A 37 2.77 -4.78 18.34
N LYS A 38 1.70 -4.43 19.07
CA LYS A 38 1.02 -3.13 18.96
C LYS A 38 2.00 -1.95 18.96
N HIS A 39 2.97 -1.94 19.87
CA HIS A 39 3.96 -0.88 19.96
C HIS A 39 4.84 -0.78 18.70
N GLN A 40 5.27 -1.90 18.13
CA GLN A 40 6.06 -1.90 16.90
C GLN A 40 5.25 -1.39 15.70
N MET A 41 3.99 -1.82 15.56
CA MET A 41 3.10 -1.34 14.51
C MET A 41 2.88 0.17 14.60
N LEU A 42 2.57 0.69 15.80
CA LEU A 42 2.38 2.13 16.01
C LEU A 42 3.66 2.93 15.81
N ARG A 43 4.83 2.39 16.16
CA ARG A 43 6.12 3.01 15.86
C ARG A 43 6.36 3.14 14.36
N ILE A 44 6.03 2.14 13.56
CA ILE A 44 6.12 2.24 12.10
C ILE A 44 5.09 3.24 11.57
N ALA A 45 3.84 3.13 12.03
CA ALA A 45 2.74 3.99 11.65
C ALA A 45 2.98 5.46 11.98
N SER A 46 3.83 5.81 12.96
CA SER A 46 4.23 7.20 13.25
C SER A 46 4.83 7.95 12.05
N LYS A 47 5.22 7.23 10.99
CA LYS A 47 5.68 7.82 9.72
C LYS A 47 4.56 8.07 8.71
N PHE A 48 3.34 7.57 8.94
CA PHE A 48 2.19 7.71 8.05
C PHE A 48 1.61 9.13 8.09
N HIS A 49 0.57 9.40 7.31
CA HIS A 49 -0.14 10.67 7.41
C HIS A 49 -0.82 10.80 8.79
N ALA A 50 -0.87 12.01 9.35
CA ALA A 50 -1.37 12.26 10.71
C ALA A 50 -2.76 11.64 10.97
N SER A 51 -3.69 11.76 10.00
CA SER A 51 -5.02 11.15 10.11
C SER A 51 -5.01 9.63 10.21
N GLU A 52 -4.06 8.95 9.58
CA GLU A 52 -3.92 7.50 9.64
C GLU A 52 -3.27 7.07 10.96
N GLN A 53 -2.36 7.89 11.49
CA GLN A 53 -1.80 7.70 12.83
C GLN A 53 -2.92 7.78 13.88
N GLU A 54 -3.73 8.83 13.84
CA GLU A 54 -4.88 9.00 14.74
C GLU A 54 -5.85 7.83 14.63
N HIS A 55 -6.18 7.41 13.39
CA HIS A 55 -7.03 6.26 13.14
C HIS A 55 -6.47 4.99 13.79
N LEU A 56 -5.22 4.62 13.50
CA LEU A 56 -4.59 3.41 14.03
C LEU A 56 -4.47 3.44 15.56
N ASN A 57 -4.17 4.60 16.16
CA ASN A 57 -4.12 4.74 17.62
C ASN A 57 -5.48 4.53 18.31
N SER A 58 -6.58 4.85 17.61
CA SER A 58 -7.95 4.70 18.13
C SER A 58 -8.48 3.26 18.09
N LEU A 59 -7.85 2.37 17.33
CA LEU A 59 -8.35 1.01 17.12
C LEU A 59 -8.06 0.09 18.31
N PRO A 60 -8.99 -0.86 18.58
CA PRO A 60 -8.70 -1.97 19.47
C PRO A 60 -7.62 -2.87 18.86
N GLU A 61 -6.87 -3.57 19.71
CA GLU A 61 -5.75 -4.43 19.28
C GLU A 61 -6.18 -5.52 18.29
N SER A 62 -7.41 -6.03 18.43
CA SER A 62 -8.00 -7.03 17.52
C SER A 62 -8.19 -6.54 16.08
N GLN A 63 -8.27 -5.23 15.85
CA GLN A 63 -8.44 -4.63 14.52
C GLN A 63 -7.17 -3.96 14.00
N LEU A 64 -6.28 -3.56 14.91
CA LEU A 64 -5.07 -2.81 14.60
C LEU A 64 -4.17 -3.51 13.57
N SER A 65 -3.93 -4.82 13.73
CA SER A 65 -3.02 -5.56 12.85
C SER A 65 -3.50 -5.58 11.40
N ALA A 66 -4.78 -5.89 11.19
CA ALA A 66 -5.38 -5.94 9.87
C ALA A 66 -5.40 -4.55 9.21
N GLU A 67 -5.78 -3.51 9.95
CA GLU A 67 -5.84 -2.15 9.38
C GLU A 67 -4.45 -1.56 9.14
N PHE A 68 -3.48 -1.83 10.01
CA PHE A 68 -2.07 -1.48 9.76
C PHE A 68 -1.57 -2.14 8.48
N CYS A 69 -1.83 -3.44 8.32
CA CYS A 69 -1.41 -4.19 7.14
C CYS A 69 -2.08 -3.66 5.87
N ARG A 70 -3.39 -3.35 5.92
CA ARG A 70 -4.14 -2.76 4.82
C ARG A 70 -3.56 -1.39 4.41
N LEU A 71 -3.33 -0.50 5.37
CA LEU A 71 -2.74 0.81 5.08
C LEU A 71 -1.33 0.70 4.52
N TRP A 72 -0.51 -0.20 5.08
CA TRP A 72 0.85 -0.45 4.61
C TRP A 72 0.86 -0.90 3.15
N VAL A 73 0.11 -1.95 2.79
CA VAL A 73 0.09 -2.48 1.42
C VAL A 73 -0.45 -1.45 0.43
N CYS A 74 -1.45 -0.65 0.81
CA CYS A 74 -1.94 0.44 -0.02
C CYS A 74 -0.86 1.48 -0.28
N LYS A 75 -0.15 1.90 0.77
CA LYS A 75 0.90 2.93 0.66
C LYS A 75 2.09 2.47 -0.16
N GLU A 76 2.57 1.26 0.04
CA GLU A 76 3.66 0.68 -0.76
C GLU A 76 3.23 0.50 -2.23
N SER A 77 1.99 0.11 -2.51
CA SER A 77 1.48 0.04 -3.89
C SER A 77 1.49 1.41 -4.58
N VAL A 78 1.14 2.49 -3.87
CA VAL A 78 1.22 3.88 -4.38
C VAL A 78 2.68 4.30 -4.64
N MET A 79 3.59 3.99 -3.71
CA MET A 79 5.01 4.30 -3.84
C MET A 79 5.66 3.56 -5.02
N LYS A 80 5.20 2.34 -5.31
CA LYS A 80 5.59 1.56 -6.49
C LYS A 80 5.01 2.13 -7.78
N LEU A 81 3.73 2.52 -7.79
CA LEU A 81 3.09 3.17 -8.94
C LEU A 81 3.86 4.41 -9.40
N CYS A 82 4.31 5.24 -8.46
CA CYS A 82 5.01 6.49 -8.80
C CYS A 82 6.51 6.31 -9.08
N GLY A 83 7.07 5.11 -8.87
CA GLY A 83 8.50 4.82 -9.10
C GLY A 83 9.47 5.60 -8.20
N LYS A 84 8.97 6.28 -7.16
CA LYS A 84 9.77 7.12 -6.25
C LYS A 84 10.35 6.32 -5.08
N GLY A 85 9.83 5.12 -4.81
CA GLY A 85 10.25 4.29 -3.68
C GLY A 85 10.25 5.07 -2.36
N LEU A 86 11.28 4.87 -1.54
CA LEU A 86 11.45 5.57 -0.25
C LEU A 86 11.71 7.08 -0.36
N SER A 87 11.98 7.61 -1.56
CA SER A 87 12.15 9.06 -1.77
C SER A 87 10.81 9.81 -1.70
N LEU A 88 9.67 9.10 -1.81
CA LEU A 88 8.37 9.66 -1.51
C LEU A 88 8.11 9.54 0.00
N PRO A 89 7.98 10.65 0.74
CA PRO A 89 7.64 10.57 2.16
C PRO A 89 6.29 9.87 2.32
N ILE A 90 6.26 8.75 3.03
CA ILE A 90 5.02 7.99 3.22
C ILE A 90 3.93 8.79 3.97
N SER A 91 4.27 9.90 4.63
CA SER A 91 3.33 10.85 5.21
C SER A 91 2.73 11.86 4.23
N SER A 92 3.25 11.99 3.00
CA SER A 92 2.85 13.05 2.06
C SER A 92 1.48 12.82 1.41
N PHE A 93 0.87 11.65 1.64
CA PHE A 93 -0.46 11.30 1.15
C PHE A 93 -1.14 10.38 2.17
N ARG A 94 -2.47 10.34 2.13
CA ARG A 94 -3.30 9.49 2.98
C ARG A 94 -4.21 8.61 2.13
N ILE A 95 -4.48 7.41 2.62
CA ILE A 95 -5.45 6.49 2.04
C ILE A 95 -6.84 6.85 2.54
N VAL A 96 -7.80 6.92 1.62
CA VAL A 96 -9.21 7.23 1.90
C VAL A 96 -10.08 6.20 1.18
N GLY A 97 -10.62 5.25 1.94
CA GLY A 97 -11.26 4.06 1.38
C GLY A 97 -10.29 3.35 0.45
N ASP A 98 -10.66 3.30 -0.83
CA ASP A 98 -9.92 2.65 -1.92
C ASP A 98 -9.30 3.68 -2.89
N SER A 99 -8.84 4.82 -2.36
CA SER A 99 -8.22 5.88 -3.15
C SER A 99 -7.23 6.73 -2.37
N CYS A 100 -6.38 7.47 -3.08
CA CYS A 100 -5.63 8.59 -2.52
C CYS A 100 -5.38 9.68 -3.57
N MET A 101 -4.85 10.82 -3.11
CA MET A 101 -4.38 11.91 -3.99
C MET A 101 -2.87 12.05 -3.81
N LEU A 102 -2.13 12.12 -4.91
CA LEU A 102 -0.69 12.39 -4.89
C LEU A 102 -0.37 13.51 -5.89
N ASP A 103 0.22 14.60 -5.40
CA ASP A 103 0.56 15.78 -6.21
C ASP A 103 -0.63 16.31 -7.05
N GLY A 104 -1.85 16.23 -6.51
CA GLY A 104 -3.09 16.64 -7.19
C GLY A 104 -3.69 15.60 -8.15
N ASN A 105 -3.03 14.46 -8.34
CA ASN A 105 -3.50 13.38 -9.22
C ASN A 105 -4.23 12.29 -8.42
N PRO A 106 -5.44 11.87 -8.82
CA PRO A 106 -6.15 10.78 -8.17
C PRO A 106 -5.52 9.42 -8.49
N ILE A 107 -5.40 8.60 -7.45
CA ILE A 107 -4.98 7.20 -7.53
C ILE A 107 -6.13 6.33 -7.03
N ARG A 108 -6.47 5.32 -7.83
CA ARG A 108 -7.38 4.23 -7.43
C ARG A 108 -6.57 3.11 -6.79
N LEU A 109 -7.11 2.56 -5.72
CA LEU A 109 -6.62 1.34 -5.10
C LEU A 109 -7.63 0.22 -5.32
N THR A 110 -7.16 -0.97 -5.67
CA THR A 110 -7.95 -2.19 -5.60
C THR A 110 -7.30 -3.09 -4.56
N VAL A 111 -8.03 -3.37 -3.48
CA VAL A 111 -7.52 -4.11 -2.33
C VAL A 111 -8.21 -5.47 -2.24
N HIS A 112 -7.41 -6.53 -2.21
CA HIS A 112 -7.88 -7.90 -2.07
C HIS A 112 -7.38 -8.47 -0.74
N PRO A 113 -8.26 -8.66 0.26
CA PRO A 113 -7.92 -9.46 1.43
C PRO A 113 -7.82 -10.94 1.04
N LEU A 114 -6.75 -11.59 1.51
CA LEU A 114 -6.43 -12.99 1.27
C LEU A 114 -6.11 -13.64 2.63
N GLN A 115 -7.05 -14.31 3.28
CA GLN A 115 -6.83 -14.90 4.63
C GLN A 115 -6.04 -13.99 5.60
N ASP A 116 -4.74 -14.24 5.78
CA ASP A 116 -3.81 -13.50 6.64
C ASP A 116 -2.93 -12.47 5.90
N THR A 117 -3.28 -12.13 4.67
CA THR A 117 -2.50 -11.33 3.72
C THR A 117 -3.40 -10.31 3.03
N PHE A 118 -2.83 -9.18 2.62
CA PHE A 118 -3.48 -8.21 1.75
C PHE A 118 -2.69 -8.03 0.47
N LEU A 119 -3.38 -7.89 -0.65
CA LEU A 119 -2.85 -7.47 -1.94
C LEU A 119 -3.47 -6.12 -2.30
N ALA A 120 -2.65 -5.15 -2.74
CA ALA A 120 -3.14 -3.89 -3.27
C ALA A 120 -2.54 -3.60 -4.65
N ILE A 121 -3.38 -3.08 -5.53
CA ILE A 121 -3.01 -2.57 -6.85
C ILE A 121 -3.34 -1.08 -6.89
N ALA A 122 -2.37 -0.25 -7.23
CA ALA A 122 -2.50 1.18 -7.41
C ALA A 122 -2.41 1.57 -8.89
N GLU A 123 -3.34 2.39 -9.35
CA GLU A 123 -3.42 2.89 -10.73
C GLU A 123 -3.79 4.37 -10.74
N TRP A 124 -3.24 5.13 -11.68
CA TRP A 124 -3.71 6.50 -11.94
C TRP A 124 -5.15 6.46 -12.46
N LYS A 125 -5.99 7.40 -12.02
CA LYS A 125 -7.38 7.53 -12.48
C LYS A 125 -7.52 8.55 -13.61
#